data_AF-A0A2C5YEH5-F1
#
_entry.id   AF-A0A2C5YEH5-F1
#
_cell.length_a   1.000
_cell.length_b   1.000
_cell.length_c   1.000
_cell.angle_alpha   90.00
_cell.angle_beta   90.00
_cell.angle_gamma   90.00
#
_symmetry.space_group_name_H-M   'P 1'
#
loop_
_entity.id
_entity.type
_entity.pdbx_description
1 polymer ?
#
loop_
_entity_poly.entity_id
_entity_poly.type
_entity_poly.pdbx_seq_one_letter_code
_entity_poly.pdbx_strand_id
1 'polypeptide(L)'
;MCAVEFYHIAAKLLEMRDQALNAHVGDIVTILACDYSALRAKAELEDGRQLKSRPCIVVWDDLAALARYKLADALFCHVWYDCPGDEASLAVVGLATSIHDLIDIGPDVACGEISNIVPTLAGGDLSFERLRAVYIGLVATLEWFAERDPYNPAALAILNTHWWQLANMRHRPVALMSRVAPSPEYAVCPSSLTQPPRLRTLTYQHGLDATTGQAVLDEQRAEMEAVAASDIPEIKRLVKALVRPVLDYMDGQTTQLPIEAAFCAEVMDACLSRRHSEKICLLWRLALVMWKSGAMWAVVLASTQYSHQGLTNADRGRDDFDESTWA
;
A
#
# COMPACT_ATOMS: atom_id res chain seq x y z
N MET A 1 12.00 16.36 11.13
CA MET A 1 12.71 15.89 12.35
C MET A 1 14.05 15.34 11.88
N CYS A 2 15.18 15.91 12.31
CA CYS A 2 16.47 15.37 11.88
C CYS A 2 16.83 14.14 12.74
N ALA A 3 17.62 13.21 12.21
CA ALA A 3 18.00 11.97 12.92
C ALA A 3 18.55 12.25 14.34
N VAL A 4 19.24 13.37 14.53
CA VAL A 4 19.82 13.79 15.83
C VAL A 4 18.76 14.11 16.88
N GLU A 5 17.60 14.66 16.51
CA GLU A 5 16.51 14.94 17.45
C GLU A 5 15.85 13.64 17.92
N PHE A 6 15.76 12.63 17.03
CA PHE A 6 15.20 11.32 17.34
C PHE A 6 16.10 10.51 18.29
N TYR A 7 17.43 10.53 18.08
CA TYR A 7 18.38 9.88 18.99
C TYR A 7 18.35 10.50 20.40
N HIS A 8 18.13 11.82 20.52
CA HIS A 8 17.97 12.46 21.82
C HIS A 8 16.65 12.11 22.52
N ILE A 9 15.55 11.96 21.77
CA ILE A 9 14.27 11.50 22.31
C ILE A 9 14.36 10.03 22.74
N ALA A 10 14.98 9.18 21.92
CA ALA A 10 15.20 7.78 22.26
C ALA A 10 16.11 7.59 23.48
N ALA A 11 17.19 8.38 23.60
CA ALA A 11 18.04 8.37 24.79
C ALA A 11 17.25 8.74 26.07
N LYS A 12 16.37 9.74 25.99
CA LYS A 12 15.48 10.13 27.11
C LYS A 12 14.42 9.07 27.43
N LEU A 13 13.91 8.36 26.42
CA LEU A 13 12.95 7.27 26.61
C LEU A 13 13.63 6.03 27.22
N LEU A 14 14.87 5.71 26.82
CA LEU A 14 15.69 4.63 27.39
C LEU A 14 16.07 4.86 28.87
N GLU A 15 16.03 6.11 29.34
CA GLU A 15 16.19 6.46 30.76
C GLU A 15 14.93 6.20 31.61
N MET A 16 13.78 5.97 30.97
CA MET A 16 12.55 5.57 31.67
C MET A 16 12.70 4.10 32.09
N ARG A 17 12.45 3.76 33.36
CA ARG A 17 12.73 2.43 33.94
C ARG A 17 11.78 1.31 33.49
N ASP A 18 11.22 1.38 32.29
CA ASP A 18 10.40 0.35 31.70
C ASP A 18 11.23 -0.47 30.71
N GLN A 19 11.67 -1.65 31.15
CA GLN A 19 12.55 -2.51 30.35
C GLN A 19 11.93 -2.97 29.03
N ALA A 20 10.61 -3.15 28.97
CA ALA A 20 9.93 -3.58 27.74
C ALA A 20 9.83 -2.43 26.74
N LEU A 21 9.51 -1.22 27.22
CA LEU A 21 9.52 -0.01 26.39
C LEU A 21 10.93 0.30 25.88
N ASN A 22 11.96 0.12 26.73
CA ASN A 22 13.34 0.38 26.37
C ASN A 22 13.89 -0.60 25.32
N ALA A 23 13.51 -1.88 25.41
CA ALA A 23 13.85 -2.85 24.37
C ALA A 23 13.22 -2.45 23.04
N HIS A 24 11.92 -2.13 23.03
CA HIS A 24 11.19 -1.73 21.83
C HIS A 24 11.72 -0.42 21.22
N VAL A 25 12.06 0.58 22.04
CA VAL A 25 12.71 1.82 21.59
C VAL A 25 14.11 1.54 21.03
N GLY A 26 14.87 0.63 21.65
CA GLY A 26 16.17 0.19 21.15
C GLY A 26 16.09 -0.50 19.79
N ASP A 27 15.07 -1.34 19.58
CA ASP A 27 14.81 -2.00 18.31
C ASP A 27 14.48 -0.96 17.22
N ILE A 28 13.57 -0.01 17.50
CA ILE A 28 13.22 1.09 16.60
C ILE A 28 14.45 1.92 16.21
N VAL A 29 15.32 2.25 17.17
CA VAL A 29 16.53 3.04 16.91
C VAL A 29 17.53 2.29 16.04
N THR A 30 17.70 0.99 16.28
CA THR A 30 18.62 0.12 15.51
C THR A 30 18.15 0.00 14.07
N ILE A 31 16.87 -0.26 13.90
CA ILE A 31 16.17 -0.29 12.62
C ILE A 31 16.36 1.02 11.84
N LEU A 32 16.11 2.17 12.48
CA LEU A 32 16.27 3.47 11.85
C LEU A 32 17.73 3.71 11.44
N ALA A 33 18.70 3.28 12.25
CA ALA A 33 20.13 3.39 11.92
C ALA A 33 20.50 2.54 10.69
N CYS A 34 19.94 1.33 10.56
CA CYS A 34 20.10 0.49 9.39
C CYS A 34 19.48 1.13 8.14
N ASP A 35 18.26 1.66 8.27
CA ASP A 35 17.54 2.36 7.19
C ASP A 35 18.32 3.57 6.66
N TYR A 36 18.79 4.45 7.55
CA TYR A 36 19.55 5.63 7.12
C TYR A 36 20.92 5.26 6.53
N SER A 37 21.52 4.15 6.96
CA SER A 37 22.77 3.64 6.37
C SER A 37 22.55 3.09 4.96
N ALA A 38 21.46 2.35 4.74
CA ALA A 38 21.07 1.85 3.42
C ALA A 38 20.68 2.99 2.47
N LEU A 39 19.89 3.96 2.93
CA LEU A 39 19.54 5.17 2.18
C LEU A 39 20.77 5.99 1.79
N ARG A 40 21.73 6.13 2.70
CA ARG A 40 23.00 6.81 2.39
C ARG A 40 23.79 6.08 1.31
N ALA A 41 23.89 4.74 1.40
CA ALA A 41 24.58 3.95 0.38
C ALA A 41 23.87 4.03 -0.99
N LYS A 42 22.53 4.04 -1.01
CA LYS A 42 21.73 4.27 -2.22
C LYS A 42 21.98 5.66 -2.80
N ALA A 43 21.90 6.72 -1.99
CA ALA A 43 22.16 8.08 -2.44
C ALA A 43 23.58 8.23 -3.02
N GLU A 44 24.60 7.63 -2.39
CA GLU A 44 25.97 7.60 -2.91
C GLU A 44 26.08 6.86 -4.27
N LEU A 45 25.28 5.80 -4.48
CA LEU A 45 25.20 5.09 -5.76
C LEU A 45 24.45 5.86 -6.86
N GLU A 46 23.41 6.61 -6.50
CA GLU A 46 22.61 7.44 -7.41
C GLU A 46 23.36 8.71 -7.82
N ASP A 47 23.97 9.42 -6.86
CA ASP A 47 24.77 10.63 -7.09
C ASP A 47 26.03 10.34 -7.92
N GLY A 48 26.57 9.11 -7.83
CA GLY A 48 27.67 8.63 -8.66
C GLY A 48 27.32 8.41 -10.14
N ARG A 49 26.03 8.48 -10.50
CA ARG A 49 25.56 8.25 -11.88
C ARG A 49 24.95 9.53 -12.44
N GLN A 50 25.53 10.09 -13.50
CA GLN A 50 24.87 11.14 -14.29
C GLN A 50 23.69 10.55 -15.08
N LEU A 51 22.55 10.36 -14.43
CA LEU A 51 21.35 9.81 -15.06
C LEU A 51 20.55 10.95 -15.72
N LYS A 52 20.51 10.94 -17.04
CA LYS A 52 19.41 11.55 -17.80
C LYS A 52 18.28 10.53 -17.82
N SER A 53 17.31 10.61 -16.91
CA SER A 53 16.21 9.64 -16.93
C SER A 53 15.37 9.86 -18.20
N ARG A 54 15.24 8.79 -18.96
CA ARG A 54 14.12 8.56 -19.87
C ARG A 54 13.18 7.61 -19.13
N PRO A 55 11.89 7.52 -19.48
CA PRO A 55 11.05 6.44 -18.98
C PRO A 55 11.78 5.11 -19.21
N CYS A 56 12.24 4.47 -18.15
CA CYS A 56 12.97 3.21 -18.22
C CYS A 56 12.37 2.29 -17.18
N ILE A 57 11.90 1.15 -17.67
CA ILE A 57 11.30 0.10 -16.88
C ILE A 57 12.37 -0.98 -16.70
N VAL A 58 12.60 -1.40 -15.46
CA VAL A 58 13.48 -2.54 -15.17
C VAL A 58 12.63 -3.78 -14.91
N VAL A 59 12.93 -4.86 -15.63
CA VAL A 59 12.34 -6.18 -15.43
C VAL A 59 13.42 -7.08 -14.86
N TRP A 60 13.17 -7.65 -13.68
CA TRP A 60 14.11 -8.54 -13.01
C TRP A 60 13.79 -10.01 -13.34
N ASP A 61 14.78 -10.74 -13.84
CA ASP A 61 14.62 -12.17 -14.15
C ASP A 61 14.70 -13.08 -12.90
N ASP A 62 15.29 -12.58 -11.81
CA ASP A 62 15.40 -13.27 -10.52
C ASP A 62 14.56 -12.53 -9.46
N LEU A 63 13.38 -13.09 -9.19
CA LEU A 63 12.44 -12.53 -8.19
C LEU A 63 13.00 -12.57 -6.76
N ALA A 64 13.90 -13.50 -6.44
CA ALA A 64 14.54 -13.55 -5.13
C ALA A 64 15.61 -12.45 -5.00
N ALA A 65 16.36 -12.17 -6.07
CA ALA A 65 17.27 -11.03 -6.10
C ALA A 65 16.52 -9.70 -5.99
N LEU A 66 15.39 -9.55 -6.69
CA LEU A 66 14.49 -8.40 -6.59
C LEU A 66 13.95 -8.21 -5.16
N ALA A 67 13.48 -9.28 -4.51
CA ALA A 67 13.02 -9.20 -3.12
C ALA A 67 14.13 -8.72 -2.17
N ARG A 68 15.36 -9.19 -2.36
CA ARG A 68 16.55 -8.72 -1.60
C ARG A 68 16.94 -7.29 -1.93
N TYR A 69 16.81 -6.88 -3.19
CA TYR A 69 17.03 -5.50 -3.61
C TYR A 69 16.01 -4.58 -2.93
N LYS A 70 14.72 -4.95 -2.91
CA LYS A 70 13.67 -4.19 -2.24
C LYS A 70 13.84 -4.12 -0.73
N LEU A 71 14.32 -5.20 -0.11
CA LEU A 71 14.76 -5.17 1.28
C LEU A 71 15.85 -4.11 1.54
N ALA A 72 16.74 -3.86 0.57
CA ALA A 72 17.78 -2.84 0.68
C ALA A 72 17.33 -1.42 0.26
N ASP A 73 16.26 -1.31 -0.54
CA ASP A 73 15.89 -0.10 -1.29
C ASP A 73 14.73 0.72 -0.67
N ALA A 74 13.85 0.14 0.15
CA ALA A 74 12.66 0.88 0.63
C ALA A 74 12.21 0.54 2.06
N LEU A 75 12.07 1.61 2.86
CA LEU A 75 11.05 2.00 3.87
C LEU A 75 10.51 0.99 4.91
N PHE A 76 10.68 -0.31 4.69
CA PHE A 76 10.05 -1.41 5.42
C PHE A 76 11.07 -2.30 6.15
N CYS A 77 12.37 -1.95 6.18
CA CYS A 77 13.39 -2.75 6.88
C CYS A 77 13.04 -2.98 8.35
N HIS A 78 12.33 -2.04 8.98
CA HIS A 78 11.82 -2.11 10.35
C HIS A 78 10.92 -3.32 10.66
N VAL A 79 10.27 -3.84 9.64
CA VAL A 79 9.28 -4.91 9.73
C VAL A 79 9.97 -6.28 9.88
N TRP A 80 11.24 -6.36 9.53
CA TRP A 80 11.97 -7.61 9.38
C TRP A 80 12.65 -8.11 10.64
N TYR A 81 12.77 -7.27 11.66
CA TYR A 81 13.47 -7.64 12.90
C TYR A 81 12.88 -8.90 13.55
N ASP A 82 11.56 -9.05 13.47
CA ASP A 82 10.82 -10.21 14.00
C ASP A 82 10.25 -11.14 12.92
N CYS A 83 10.64 -10.96 11.65
CA CYS A 83 10.11 -11.75 10.54
C CYS A 83 10.90 -13.08 10.39
N PRO A 84 10.24 -14.24 10.25
CA PRO A 84 10.90 -15.55 10.28
C PRO A 84 11.81 -15.84 9.07
N GLY A 85 11.82 -14.99 8.04
CA GLY A 85 12.77 -15.06 6.92
C GLY A 85 12.57 -16.23 5.95
N ASP A 86 11.42 -16.90 6.00
CA ASP A 86 11.07 -17.97 5.06
C ASP A 86 10.61 -17.43 3.68
N GLU A 87 10.41 -18.30 2.69
CA GLU A 87 10.00 -17.90 1.33
C GLU A 87 8.68 -17.14 1.34
N ALA A 88 7.75 -17.51 2.23
CA ALA A 88 6.51 -16.78 2.44
C ALA A 88 6.81 -15.34 2.88
N SER A 89 7.63 -15.17 3.92
CA SER A 89 8.11 -13.88 4.46
C SER A 89 8.77 -13.00 3.39
N LEU A 90 9.62 -13.58 2.55
CA LEU A 90 10.26 -12.86 1.43
C LEU A 90 9.25 -12.47 0.34
N ALA A 91 8.28 -13.33 0.03
CA ALA A 91 7.17 -13.00 -0.83
C ALA A 91 6.28 -11.88 -0.25
N VAL A 92 6.17 -11.80 1.08
CA VAL A 92 5.44 -10.73 1.77
C VAL A 92 6.08 -9.38 1.57
N VAL A 93 7.41 -9.29 1.49
CA VAL A 93 8.03 -7.98 1.24
C VAL A 93 8.04 -7.62 -0.23
N GLY A 94 8.11 -8.62 -1.12
CA GLY A 94 7.65 -8.43 -2.49
C GLY A 94 6.24 -7.82 -2.53
N LEU A 95 5.28 -8.36 -1.75
CA LEU A 95 3.88 -7.89 -1.67
C LEU A 95 3.74 -6.47 -1.08
N ALA A 96 4.37 -6.20 0.06
CA ALA A 96 4.28 -4.91 0.76
C ALA A 96 4.78 -3.79 -0.16
N THR A 97 5.89 -4.02 -0.86
CA THR A 97 6.37 -3.09 -1.89
C THR A 97 5.44 -3.05 -3.10
N SER A 98 4.86 -4.18 -3.53
CA SER A 98 3.93 -4.21 -4.67
C SER A 98 2.64 -3.43 -4.45
N ILE A 99 2.16 -3.35 -3.20
CA ILE A 99 0.95 -2.57 -2.87
C ILE A 99 1.21 -1.07 -3.00
N HIS A 100 2.39 -0.62 -2.59
CA HIS A 100 2.87 0.74 -2.82
C HIS A 100 3.11 0.98 -4.31
N ASP A 101 3.99 0.18 -4.92
CA ASP A 101 4.45 0.33 -6.29
C ASP A 101 3.33 0.20 -7.33
N LEU A 102 2.26 -0.57 -7.06
CA LEU A 102 1.12 -0.68 -7.99
C LEU A 102 0.30 0.60 -8.05
N ILE A 103 0.10 1.28 -6.93
CA ILE A 103 -0.57 2.59 -6.91
C ILE A 103 0.31 3.63 -7.62
N ASP A 104 1.63 3.54 -7.40
CA ASP A 104 2.62 4.52 -7.87
C ASP A 104 3.17 4.23 -9.27
N ILE A 105 2.69 3.18 -9.95
CA ILE A 105 3.23 2.71 -11.23
C ILE A 105 3.25 3.80 -12.31
N GLY A 106 2.23 4.64 -12.38
CA GLY A 106 2.21 5.75 -13.33
C GLY A 106 3.35 6.75 -13.09
N PRO A 107 3.37 7.43 -11.93
CA PRO A 107 4.44 8.36 -11.56
C PRO A 107 5.84 7.76 -11.68
N ASP A 108 6.03 6.51 -11.23
CA ASP A 108 7.32 5.81 -11.26
C ASP A 108 7.81 5.56 -12.69
N VAL A 109 6.94 5.13 -13.59
CA VAL A 109 7.29 4.98 -15.01
C VAL A 109 7.63 6.35 -15.63
N ALA A 110 6.89 7.39 -15.28
CA ALA A 110 7.09 8.72 -15.84
C ALA A 110 8.41 9.37 -15.39
N CYS A 111 8.86 9.14 -14.15
CA CYS A 111 10.15 9.65 -13.66
C CYS A 111 11.34 8.72 -14.00
N GLY A 112 11.05 7.51 -14.50
CA GLY A 112 12.07 6.49 -14.81
C GLY A 112 12.62 5.81 -13.56
N GLU A 113 11.78 5.67 -12.53
CA GLU A 113 12.11 4.93 -11.30
C GLU A 113 12.38 3.47 -11.64
N ILE A 114 13.59 3.03 -11.32
CA ILE A 114 14.09 1.69 -11.68
C ILE A 114 13.72 0.63 -10.65
N SER A 115 13.26 1.06 -9.48
CA SER A 115 12.91 0.15 -8.41
C SER A 115 11.50 -0.42 -8.54
N ASN A 116 10.54 0.23 -9.20
CA ASN A 116 9.14 -0.23 -9.19
C ASN A 116 9.04 -1.72 -9.61
N ILE A 117 8.44 -2.54 -8.75
CA ILE A 117 8.40 -4.00 -8.91
C ILE A 117 7.34 -4.48 -9.93
N VAL A 118 6.30 -3.67 -10.16
CA VAL A 118 5.12 -4.06 -10.93
C VAL A 118 5.46 -4.45 -12.36
N PRO A 119 6.34 -3.76 -13.10
CA PRO A 119 6.74 -4.22 -14.42
C PRO A 119 7.37 -5.61 -14.40
N THR A 120 8.11 -5.96 -13.34
CA THR A 120 8.63 -7.33 -13.20
C THR A 120 7.50 -8.32 -13.00
N LEU A 121 6.55 -8.03 -12.12
CA LEU A 121 5.40 -8.90 -11.85
C LEU A 121 4.49 -9.07 -13.08
N ALA A 122 4.43 -8.05 -13.92
CA ALA A 122 3.67 -8.02 -15.16
C ALA A 122 4.45 -8.59 -16.36
N GLY A 123 5.73 -8.97 -16.19
CA GLY A 123 6.56 -9.52 -17.26
C GLY A 123 7.00 -8.50 -18.31
N GLY A 124 7.13 -7.22 -17.92
CA GLY A 124 7.49 -6.09 -18.77
C GLY A 124 6.33 -5.50 -19.56
N ASP A 125 5.12 -6.06 -19.44
CA ASP A 125 3.94 -5.67 -20.18
C ASP A 125 2.93 -5.00 -19.22
N LEU A 126 2.76 -3.68 -19.37
CA LEU A 126 1.85 -2.88 -18.54
C LEU A 126 0.44 -2.74 -19.16
N SER A 127 0.03 -3.68 -20.00
CA SER A 127 -1.35 -3.76 -20.48
C SER A 127 -2.35 -3.95 -19.33
N PHE A 128 -3.60 -3.58 -19.58
CA PHE A 128 -4.69 -3.70 -18.62
C PHE A 128 -4.79 -5.12 -18.06
N GLU A 129 -4.72 -6.14 -18.92
CA GLU A 129 -4.87 -7.54 -18.55
C GLU A 129 -3.72 -8.01 -17.63
N ARG A 130 -2.49 -7.58 -17.90
CA ARG A 130 -1.32 -7.95 -17.09
C ARG A 130 -1.36 -7.30 -15.72
N LEU A 131 -1.63 -5.99 -15.68
CA LEU A 131 -1.78 -5.25 -14.44
C LEU A 131 -2.96 -5.79 -13.61
N ARG A 132 -4.05 -6.18 -14.28
CA ARG A 132 -5.22 -6.77 -13.63
C ARG A 132 -4.89 -8.13 -13.02
N ALA A 133 -4.09 -8.95 -13.68
CA ALA A 133 -3.63 -10.21 -13.10
C ALA A 133 -2.75 -9.96 -11.86
N VAL A 134 -1.77 -9.04 -11.93
CA VAL A 134 -0.98 -8.66 -10.75
C VAL A 134 -1.88 -8.18 -9.60
N TYR A 135 -2.89 -7.36 -9.90
CA TYR A 135 -3.89 -6.91 -8.93
C TYR A 135 -4.66 -8.07 -8.27
N ILE A 136 -5.13 -9.05 -9.05
CA ILE A 136 -5.81 -10.25 -8.54
C ILE A 136 -4.91 -11.04 -7.58
N GLY A 137 -3.65 -11.25 -7.95
CA GLY A 137 -2.65 -11.91 -7.12
C GLY A 137 -2.39 -11.19 -5.79
N LEU A 138 -2.33 -9.86 -5.82
CA LEU A 138 -2.20 -9.00 -4.63
C LEU A 138 -3.42 -9.17 -3.70
N VAL A 139 -4.64 -9.08 -4.23
CA VAL A 139 -5.87 -9.24 -3.43
C VAL A 139 -5.95 -10.62 -2.79
N ALA A 140 -5.60 -11.68 -3.51
CA ALA A 140 -5.60 -13.05 -2.98
C ALA A 140 -4.60 -13.21 -1.83
N THR A 141 -3.45 -12.54 -1.95
CA THR A 141 -2.41 -12.57 -0.92
C THR A 141 -2.82 -11.76 0.31
N LEU A 142 -3.44 -10.59 0.12
CA LEU A 142 -4.01 -9.78 1.21
C LEU A 142 -5.05 -10.57 2.02
N GLU A 143 -5.95 -11.27 1.33
CA GLU A 143 -6.99 -12.09 1.96
C GLU A 143 -6.37 -13.20 2.81
N TRP A 144 -5.35 -13.89 2.29
CA TRP A 144 -4.67 -14.95 3.02
C TRP A 144 -4.04 -14.45 4.33
N PHE A 145 -3.39 -13.28 4.33
CA PHE A 145 -2.80 -12.71 5.56
C PHE A 145 -3.85 -12.28 6.57
N ALA A 146 -4.90 -11.60 6.12
CA ALA A 146 -6.00 -11.19 6.99
C ALA A 146 -6.64 -12.39 7.72
N GLU A 147 -6.73 -13.55 7.05
CA GLU A 147 -7.36 -14.75 7.61
C GLU A 147 -6.40 -15.61 8.45
N ARG A 148 -5.16 -15.80 8.00
CA ARG A 148 -4.25 -16.82 8.56
C ARG A 148 -3.26 -16.26 9.56
N ASP A 149 -2.74 -15.05 9.32
CA ASP A 149 -1.67 -14.48 10.13
C ASP A 149 -1.73 -12.94 10.16
N PRO A 150 -2.83 -12.35 10.69
CA PRO A 150 -3.07 -10.90 10.61
C PRO A 150 -2.15 -10.07 11.50
N TYR A 151 -1.42 -10.72 12.42
CA TYR A 151 -0.49 -10.10 13.37
C TYR A 151 0.98 -10.31 13.02
N ASN A 152 1.27 -11.05 11.95
CA ASN A 152 2.63 -11.16 11.43
C ASN A 152 3.21 -9.75 11.22
N PRO A 153 4.46 -9.46 11.61
CA PRO A 153 5.08 -8.16 11.35
C PRO A 153 4.94 -7.74 9.88
N ALA A 154 5.17 -8.66 8.95
CA ALA A 154 5.07 -8.40 7.52
C ALA A 154 3.63 -8.12 7.07
N ALA A 155 2.63 -8.81 7.65
CA ALA A 155 1.22 -8.51 7.46
C ALA A 155 0.87 -7.11 8.01
N LEU A 156 1.33 -6.76 9.21
CA LEU A 156 1.09 -5.45 9.81
C LEU A 156 1.72 -4.32 9.00
N ALA A 157 2.87 -4.55 8.36
CA ALA A 157 3.48 -3.60 7.45
C ALA A 157 2.66 -3.38 6.18
N ILE A 158 2.10 -4.44 5.61
CA ILE A 158 1.18 -4.32 4.48
C ILE A 158 -0.04 -3.49 4.87
N LEU A 159 -0.65 -3.82 6.01
CA LEU A 159 -1.80 -3.10 6.52
C LEU A 159 -1.46 -1.62 6.77
N ASN A 160 -0.32 -1.34 7.39
CA ASN A 160 0.17 0.01 7.62
C ASN A 160 0.41 0.74 6.29
N THR A 161 1.02 0.10 5.29
CA THR A 161 1.27 0.70 3.97
C THR A 161 -0.03 1.14 3.31
N HIS A 162 -1.07 0.31 3.34
CA HIS A 162 -2.37 0.65 2.79
C HIS A 162 -2.97 1.92 3.45
N TRP A 163 -3.03 1.95 4.78
CA TRP A 163 -3.62 3.08 5.50
C TRP A 163 -2.74 4.34 5.44
N TRP A 164 -1.42 4.18 5.45
CA TRP A 164 -0.47 5.27 5.27
C TRP A 164 -0.60 5.91 3.89
N GLN A 165 -0.71 5.12 2.81
CA GLN A 165 -0.90 5.65 1.45
C GLN A 165 -2.16 6.55 1.36
N LEU A 166 -3.23 6.17 2.05
CA LEU A 166 -4.46 6.95 2.11
C LEU A 166 -4.31 8.22 2.96
N ALA A 167 -3.54 8.19 4.04
CA ALA A 167 -3.37 9.33 4.95
C ALA A 167 -2.22 10.29 4.57
N ASN A 168 -1.23 9.84 3.80
CA ASN A 168 -0.01 10.59 3.51
C ASN A 168 -0.22 11.74 2.50
N MET A 169 -1.35 11.76 1.79
CA MET A 169 -1.75 12.79 0.80
C MET A 169 -0.81 12.98 -0.40
N ARG A 170 0.32 12.27 -0.47
CA ARG A 170 1.31 12.38 -1.54
C ARG A 170 0.76 12.02 -2.91
N HIS A 171 0.10 10.87 -3.02
CA HIS A 171 -0.47 10.39 -4.28
C HIS A 171 -1.96 10.65 -4.41
N ARG A 172 -2.60 11.19 -3.35
CA ARG A 172 -4.05 11.45 -3.25
C ARG A 172 -4.90 10.33 -3.87
N PRO A 173 -4.78 9.07 -3.37
CA PRO A 173 -5.42 7.93 -4.02
C PRO A 173 -6.93 8.11 -4.18
N VAL A 174 -7.59 8.69 -3.18
CA VAL A 174 -9.04 8.92 -3.20
C VAL A 174 -9.40 9.93 -4.29
N ALA A 175 -8.72 11.09 -4.37
CA ALA A 175 -8.96 12.02 -5.47
C ALA A 175 -8.66 11.41 -6.84
N LEU A 176 -7.62 10.57 -6.97
CA LEU A 176 -7.30 9.89 -8.23
C LEU A 176 -8.43 8.98 -8.72
N MET A 177 -9.17 8.31 -7.84
CA MET A 177 -10.31 7.45 -8.23
C MET A 177 -11.32 8.21 -9.12
N SER A 178 -11.49 9.52 -8.90
CA SER A 178 -12.41 10.35 -9.69
C SER A 178 -12.07 10.47 -11.17
N ARG A 179 -10.83 10.11 -11.57
CA ARG A 179 -10.34 10.21 -12.94
C ARG A 179 -10.75 9.03 -13.82
N VAL A 180 -11.35 8.00 -13.22
CA VAL A 180 -11.85 6.83 -13.93
C VAL A 180 -13.34 6.68 -13.60
N ALA A 181 -14.17 6.46 -14.61
CA ALA A 181 -15.59 6.21 -14.39
C ALA A 181 -15.78 4.95 -13.51
N PRO A 182 -16.59 5.01 -12.43
CA PRO A 182 -16.84 3.85 -11.60
C PRO A 182 -17.51 2.75 -12.41
N SER A 183 -17.12 1.50 -12.13
CA SER A 183 -17.64 0.32 -12.82
C SER A 183 -17.63 -0.88 -11.88
N PRO A 184 -18.75 -1.63 -11.77
CA PRO A 184 -18.78 -2.89 -11.05
C PRO A 184 -17.75 -3.91 -11.55
N GLU A 185 -17.33 -3.85 -12.80
CA GLU A 185 -16.30 -4.74 -13.37
C GLU A 185 -14.92 -4.57 -12.73
N TYR A 186 -14.69 -3.45 -12.04
CA TYR A 186 -13.46 -3.24 -11.29
C TYR A 186 -13.41 -4.02 -9.98
N ALA A 187 -14.57 -4.37 -9.42
CA ALA A 187 -14.64 -5.22 -8.26
C ALA A 187 -14.10 -6.62 -8.58
N VAL A 188 -13.41 -7.21 -7.62
CA VAL A 188 -12.77 -8.51 -7.78
C VAL A 188 -12.74 -9.29 -6.49
N CYS A 189 -13.08 -10.58 -6.57
CA CYS A 189 -12.88 -11.52 -5.49
C CYS A 189 -12.11 -12.73 -6.04
N PRO A 190 -10.80 -12.83 -5.77
CA PRO A 190 -10.02 -14.00 -6.18
C PRO A 190 -10.45 -15.26 -5.42
N SER A 191 -10.14 -16.41 -5.99
CA SER A 191 -10.24 -17.68 -5.27
C SER A 191 -9.27 -17.70 -4.08
N SER A 192 -9.77 -18.09 -2.90
CA SER A 192 -8.95 -18.13 -1.69
C SER A 192 -7.77 -19.09 -1.82
N LEU A 193 -6.61 -18.66 -1.33
CA LEU A 193 -5.38 -19.44 -1.43
C LEU A 193 -5.39 -20.62 -0.44
N THR A 194 -5.19 -21.83 -0.95
CA THR A 194 -5.13 -23.05 -0.12
C THR A 194 -3.75 -23.25 0.53
N GLN A 195 -2.72 -22.62 -0.01
CA GLN A 195 -1.32 -22.69 0.43
C GLN A 195 -0.79 -21.28 0.74
N PRO A 196 0.28 -21.15 1.54
CA PRO A 196 0.94 -19.86 1.71
C PRO A 196 1.32 -19.21 0.37
N PRO A 197 1.15 -17.89 0.23
CA PRO A 197 1.48 -17.16 -0.99
C PRO A 197 2.98 -17.25 -1.30
N ARG A 198 3.31 -17.21 -2.59
CA ARG A 198 4.69 -17.16 -3.11
C ARG A 198 4.84 -15.94 -4.01
N LEU A 199 6.07 -15.56 -4.35
CA LEU A 199 6.30 -14.47 -5.31
C LEU A 199 5.54 -14.68 -6.64
N ARG A 200 5.47 -15.93 -7.12
CA ARG A 200 4.68 -16.29 -8.31
C ARG A 200 3.19 -15.96 -8.18
N THR A 201 2.61 -16.00 -6.98
CA THR A 201 1.21 -15.61 -6.71
C THR A 201 0.95 -14.16 -7.12
N LEU A 202 1.98 -13.29 -7.08
CA LEU A 202 1.89 -11.87 -7.42
C LEU A 202 2.13 -11.61 -8.91
N THR A 203 2.67 -12.57 -9.63
CA THR A 203 2.97 -12.42 -11.06
C THR A 203 1.73 -12.67 -11.91
N TYR A 204 1.67 -12.10 -13.10
CA TYR A 204 0.58 -12.35 -14.06
C TYR A 204 0.35 -13.84 -14.39
N GLN A 205 1.31 -14.71 -14.08
CA GLN A 205 1.29 -16.16 -14.35
C GLN A 205 0.68 -16.99 -13.20
N HIS A 206 0.07 -16.35 -12.20
CA HIS A 206 -0.46 -17.04 -11.01
C HIS A 206 -1.62 -18.00 -11.35
N GLY A 207 -2.38 -17.75 -12.42
CA GLY A 207 -3.47 -18.62 -12.88
C GLY A 207 -4.63 -18.78 -11.88
N LEU A 208 -4.94 -17.71 -11.14
CA LEU A 208 -6.04 -17.70 -10.16
C LEU A 208 -7.31 -17.26 -10.87
N ASP A 209 -8.41 -17.96 -10.59
CA ASP A 209 -9.74 -17.52 -10.97
C ASP A 209 -10.21 -16.40 -10.04
N ALA A 210 -11.01 -15.47 -10.58
CA ALA A 210 -11.62 -14.39 -9.81
C ALA A 210 -13.03 -14.10 -10.31
N THR A 211 -13.94 -13.79 -9.38
CA THR A 211 -15.25 -13.24 -9.71
C THR A 211 -15.17 -11.71 -9.78
N THR A 212 -15.98 -11.10 -10.65
CA THR A 212 -16.07 -9.64 -10.83
C THR A 212 -17.53 -9.20 -10.88
N GLY A 213 -17.77 -7.89 -10.89
CA GLY A 213 -19.10 -7.32 -11.09
C GLY A 213 -19.85 -7.01 -9.79
N GLN A 214 -21.14 -6.69 -9.96
CA GLN A 214 -21.98 -6.13 -8.90
C GLN A 214 -22.09 -7.03 -7.66
N ALA A 215 -22.14 -8.34 -7.83
CA ALA A 215 -22.23 -9.28 -6.70
C ALA A 215 -21.06 -9.10 -5.71
N VAL A 216 -19.85 -8.84 -6.23
CA VAL A 216 -18.67 -8.60 -5.38
C VAL A 216 -18.80 -7.26 -4.63
N LEU A 217 -19.31 -6.21 -5.28
CA LEU A 217 -19.58 -4.92 -4.63
C LEU A 217 -20.61 -5.07 -3.50
N ASP A 218 -21.70 -5.78 -3.75
CA ASP A 218 -22.76 -6.01 -2.77
C ASP A 218 -22.23 -6.77 -1.55
N GLU A 219 -21.37 -7.78 -1.76
CA GLU A 219 -20.66 -8.49 -0.70
C GLU A 219 -19.73 -7.55 0.09
N GLN A 220 -18.94 -6.71 -0.58
CA GLN A 220 -18.05 -5.76 0.11
C GLN A 220 -18.83 -4.70 0.89
N ARG A 221 -20.01 -4.30 0.40
CA ARG A 221 -20.92 -3.40 1.13
C ARG A 221 -21.47 -4.07 2.38
N ALA A 222 -21.92 -5.31 2.29
CA ALA A 222 -22.38 -6.07 3.46
C ALA A 222 -21.26 -6.25 4.49
N GLU A 223 -20.04 -6.52 4.04
CA GLU A 223 -18.86 -6.65 4.89
C GLU A 223 -18.51 -5.33 5.61
N MET A 224 -18.55 -4.21 4.88
CA MET A 224 -18.35 -2.88 5.44
C MET A 224 -19.41 -2.52 6.50
N GLU A 225 -20.68 -2.82 6.25
CA GLU A 225 -21.75 -2.61 7.25
C GLU A 225 -21.58 -3.50 8.48
N ALA A 226 -21.11 -4.74 8.31
CA ALA A 226 -20.78 -5.62 9.43
C ALA A 226 -19.62 -5.06 10.28
N VAL A 227 -18.61 -4.45 9.66
CA VAL A 227 -17.54 -3.75 10.40
C VAL A 227 -18.06 -2.47 11.06
N ALA A 228 -18.93 -1.72 10.39
CA ALA A 228 -19.55 -0.50 10.92
C ALA A 228 -20.43 -0.77 12.15
N ALA A 229 -20.95 -1.99 12.30
CA ALA A 229 -21.72 -2.41 13.47
C ALA A 229 -20.85 -2.63 14.72
N SER A 230 -19.52 -2.68 14.62
CA SER A 230 -18.61 -2.88 15.75
C SER A 230 -18.71 -1.78 16.81
N ASP A 231 -18.45 -2.10 18.08
CA ASP A 231 -18.48 -1.12 19.19
C ASP A 231 -17.20 -0.26 19.32
N ILE A 232 -16.41 -0.16 18.25
CA ILE A 232 -15.17 0.62 18.22
C ILE A 232 -15.43 1.97 17.53
N PRO A 233 -15.49 3.09 18.28
CA PRO A 233 -15.86 4.40 17.74
C PRO A 233 -14.95 4.87 16.59
N GLU A 234 -13.64 4.63 16.69
CA GLU A 234 -12.65 5.02 15.69
C GLU A 234 -12.89 4.31 14.35
N ILE A 235 -13.24 3.02 14.38
CA ILE A 235 -13.58 2.25 13.19
C ILE A 235 -14.88 2.78 12.56
N LYS A 236 -15.90 3.05 13.38
CA LYS A 236 -17.16 3.66 12.91
C LYS A 236 -16.93 5.00 12.21
N ARG A 237 -16.06 5.86 12.77
CA ARG A 237 -15.75 7.15 12.14
C ARG A 237 -14.97 6.98 10.84
N LEU A 238 -13.98 6.09 10.81
CA LEU A 238 -13.24 5.75 9.58
C LEU A 238 -14.17 5.26 8.47
N VAL A 239 -15.09 4.35 8.77
CA VAL A 239 -16.08 3.87 7.78
C VAL A 239 -16.91 5.03 7.24
N LYS A 240 -17.41 5.89 8.11
CA LYS A 240 -18.25 7.03 7.72
C LYS A 240 -17.49 8.06 6.89
N ALA A 241 -16.24 8.37 7.26
CA ALA A 241 -15.46 9.43 6.65
C ALA A 241 -14.81 9.02 5.32
N LEU A 242 -14.49 7.73 5.15
CA LEU A 242 -13.72 7.25 4.01
C LEU A 242 -14.36 6.05 3.30
N VAL A 243 -14.48 4.92 3.97
CA VAL A 243 -14.76 3.63 3.30
C VAL A 243 -16.14 3.60 2.65
N ARG A 244 -17.19 4.05 3.37
CA ARG A 244 -18.55 4.09 2.83
C ARG A 244 -18.68 5.08 1.65
N PRO A 245 -18.23 6.35 1.76
CA PRO A 245 -18.22 7.26 0.61
C PRO A 245 -17.51 6.71 -0.63
N VAL A 246 -16.37 6.02 -0.45
CA VAL A 246 -15.65 5.38 -1.55
C VAL A 246 -16.47 4.25 -2.17
N LEU A 247 -17.08 3.38 -1.36
CA LEU A 247 -17.97 2.32 -1.87
C LEU A 247 -19.19 2.88 -2.59
N ASP A 248 -19.83 3.92 -2.05
CA ASP A 248 -20.96 4.59 -2.67
C ASP A 248 -20.57 5.20 -4.03
N TYR A 249 -19.36 5.72 -4.15
CA TYR A 249 -18.83 6.21 -5.43
C TYR A 249 -18.60 5.07 -6.43
N MET A 250 -17.95 3.98 -6.00
CA MET A 250 -17.66 2.82 -6.86
C MET A 250 -18.93 2.12 -7.36
N ASP A 251 -19.99 2.17 -6.55
CA ASP A 251 -21.31 1.62 -6.85
C ASP A 251 -22.23 2.63 -7.58
N GLY A 252 -21.71 3.81 -7.93
CA GLY A 252 -22.44 4.84 -8.67
C GLY A 252 -23.59 5.50 -7.89
N GLN A 253 -23.69 5.29 -6.57
CA GLN A 253 -24.68 5.93 -5.70
C GLN A 253 -24.38 7.41 -5.45
N THR A 254 -23.12 7.81 -5.58
CA THR A 254 -22.68 9.20 -5.52
C THR A 254 -21.64 9.49 -6.60
N THR A 255 -21.52 10.76 -6.99
CA THR A 255 -20.46 11.25 -7.86
C THR A 255 -19.35 11.95 -7.06
N GLN A 256 -19.46 12.01 -5.74
CA GLN A 256 -18.55 12.74 -4.86
C GLN A 256 -17.71 11.77 -4.03
N LEU A 257 -16.40 12.02 -4.03
CA LEU A 257 -15.44 11.35 -3.16
C LEU A 257 -15.06 12.30 -2.00
N PRO A 258 -14.71 11.76 -0.83
CA PRO A 258 -14.27 12.59 0.28
C PRO A 258 -12.89 13.17 -0.03
N ILE A 259 -12.67 14.44 0.37
CA ILE A 259 -11.35 15.06 0.28
C ILE A 259 -10.43 14.53 1.38
N GLU A 260 -9.13 14.43 1.11
CA GLU A 260 -8.14 13.80 2.01
C GLU A 260 -8.13 14.41 3.42
N ALA A 261 -8.27 15.74 3.52
CA ALA A 261 -8.33 16.45 4.79
C ALA A 261 -9.53 16.02 5.67
N ALA A 262 -10.60 15.50 5.08
CA ALA A 262 -11.81 15.10 5.79
C ALA A 262 -11.70 13.74 6.49
N PHE A 263 -10.78 12.87 6.05
CA PHE A 263 -10.64 11.52 6.60
C PHE A 263 -9.25 11.19 7.17
N CYS A 264 -8.20 11.97 6.88
CA CYS A 264 -6.84 11.70 7.35
C CYS A 264 -6.76 11.53 8.87
N ALA A 265 -7.44 12.41 9.63
CA ALA A 265 -7.50 12.31 11.09
C ALA A 265 -8.16 11.00 11.55
N GLU A 266 -9.22 10.56 10.87
CA GLU A 266 -9.94 9.33 11.22
C GLU A 266 -9.12 8.06 10.90
N VAL A 267 -8.34 8.09 9.82
CA VAL A 267 -7.36 7.02 9.53
C VAL A 267 -6.30 6.96 10.62
N MET A 268 -5.72 8.10 11.00
CA MET A 268 -4.71 8.15 12.07
C MET A 268 -5.28 7.67 13.42
N ASP A 269 -6.47 8.12 13.82
CA ASP A 269 -7.15 7.69 15.04
C ASP A 269 -7.37 6.16 15.04
N ALA A 270 -7.85 5.62 13.92
CA ALA A 270 -8.07 4.20 13.75
C ALA A 270 -6.76 3.40 13.81
N CYS A 271 -5.63 3.94 13.35
CA CYS A 271 -4.32 3.27 13.43
C CYS A 271 -3.64 3.41 14.81
N LEU A 272 -3.83 4.54 15.53
CA LEU A 272 -3.06 4.86 16.73
C LEU A 272 -3.74 4.52 18.07
N SER A 273 -5.07 4.31 18.10
CA SER A 273 -5.77 4.10 19.38
C SER A 273 -5.59 2.67 19.98
N ARG A 274 -5.83 2.55 21.29
CA ARG A 274 -5.71 1.31 22.10
C ARG A 274 -6.68 0.20 21.62
N ARG A 275 -6.53 -1.03 22.12
CA ARG A 275 -7.24 -2.27 21.67
C ARG A 275 -6.76 -2.79 20.31
N HIS A 276 -5.44 -2.90 20.16
CA HIS A 276 -4.79 -3.20 18.88
C HIS A 276 -5.29 -4.50 18.21
N SER A 277 -5.49 -5.60 18.94
CA SER A 277 -5.81 -6.89 18.30
C SER A 277 -7.14 -6.89 17.53
N GLU A 278 -8.24 -6.46 18.16
CA GLU A 278 -9.56 -6.42 17.50
C GLU A 278 -9.60 -5.37 16.38
N LYS A 279 -8.97 -4.20 16.60
CA LYS A 279 -8.88 -3.15 15.60
C LYS A 279 -8.09 -3.58 14.36
N ILE A 280 -6.98 -4.30 14.54
CA ILE A 280 -6.17 -4.83 13.43
C ILE A 280 -7.03 -5.72 12.53
N CYS A 281 -7.83 -6.63 13.11
CA CYS A 281 -8.75 -7.45 12.32
C CYS A 281 -9.78 -6.63 11.56
N LEU A 282 -10.37 -5.60 12.17
CA LEU A 282 -11.35 -4.73 11.51
C LEU A 282 -10.71 -3.87 10.41
N LEU A 283 -9.50 -3.37 10.64
CA LEU A 283 -8.71 -2.62 9.65
C LEU A 283 -8.35 -3.51 8.45
N TRP A 284 -8.02 -4.77 8.67
CA TRP A 284 -7.82 -5.74 7.60
C TRP A 284 -9.07 -5.92 6.74
N ARG A 285 -10.23 -6.11 7.38
CA ARG A 285 -11.52 -6.24 6.69
C ARG A 285 -11.85 -5.00 5.85
N LEU A 286 -11.65 -3.80 6.40
CA LEU A 286 -11.87 -2.55 5.65
C LEU A 286 -10.88 -2.33 4.52
N ALA A 287 -9.61 -2.72 4.71
CA ALA A 287 -8.64 -2.70 3.61
C ALA A 287 -9.10 -3.64 2.49
N LEU A 288 -9.47 -4.89 2.81
CA LEU A 288 -10.00 -5.84 1.83
C LEU A 288 -11.23 -5.32 1.11
N VAL A 289 -12.17 -4.66 1.81
CA VAL A 289 -13.31 -3.99 1.19
C VAL A 289 -12.86 -2.98 0.12
N MET A 290 -11.87 -2.13 0.39
CA MET A 290 -11.34 -1.15 -0.57
C MET A 290 -10.68 -1.81 -1.78
N TRP A 291 -9.96 -2.91 -1.58
CA TRP A 291 -9.31 -3.65 -2.67
C TRP A 291 -10.32 -4.48 -3.48
N LYS A 292 -11.21 -5.24 -2.84
CA LYS A 292 -12.17 -6.12 -3.50
C LYS A 292 -13.31 -5.35 -4.19
N SER A 293 -13.65 -4.14 -3.72
CA SER A 293 -14.62 -3.26 -4.41
C SER A 293 -14.08 -2.64 -5.71
N GLY A 294 -12.78 -2.79 -5.98
CA GLY A 294 -12.16 -2.18 -7.16
C GLY A 294 -11.81 -0.70 -6.99
N ALA A 295 -12.01 -0.12 -5.81
CA ALA A 295 -11.60 1.26 -5.53
C ALA A 295 -10.10 1.43 -5.74
N MET A 296 -9.28 0.53 -5.18
CA MET A 296 -7.83 0.58 -5.38
C MET A 296 -7.43 0.30 -6.83
N TRP A 297 -8.17 -0.52 -7.57
CA TRP A 297 -7.95 -0.70 -9.01
C TRP A 297 -8.21 0.58 -9.81
N ALA A 298 -9.25 1.34 -9.46
CA ALA A 298 -9.51 2.64 -10.09
C ALA A 298 -8.34 3.61 -9.87
N VAL A 299 -7.68 3.57 -8.69
CA VAL A 299 -6.45 4.35 -8.44
C VAL A 299 -5.33 3.94 -9.41
N VAL A 300 -5.10 2.64 -9.59
CA VAL A 300 -4.05 2.11 -10.48
C VAL A 300 -4.29 2.53 -11.93
N LEU A 301 -5.54 2.43 -12.40
CA LEU A 301 -5.92 2.89 -13.73
C LEU A 301 -5.72 4.41 -13.87
N ALA A 302 -6.17 5.18 -12.89
CA ALA A 302 -6.04 6.63 -12.87
C ALA A 302 -4.58 7.06 -12.89
N SER A 303 -3.73 6.48 -12.04
CA SER A 303 -2.31 6.86 -11.94
C SER A 303 -1.57 6.57 -13.25
N THR A 304 -1.84 5.42 -13.86
CA THR A 304 -1.29 5.03 -15.17
C THR A 304 -1.75 5.97 -16.28
N GLN A 305 -3.05 6.29 -16.35
CA GLN A 305 -3.61 7.21 -17.37
C GLN A 305 -3.10 8.64 -17.21
N TYR A 306 -3.06 9.14 -15.96
CA TYR A 306 -2.58 10.48 -15.64
C TYR A 306 -1.13 10.65 -16.12
N SER A 307 -0.30 9.65 -15.85
CA SER A 307 1.11 9.64 -16.27
C SER A 307 1.29 9.51 -17.78
N HIS A 308 0.45 8.70 -18.46
CA HIS A 308 0.44 8.60 -19.92
C HIS A 308 0.09 9.95 -20.59
N GLN A 309 -0.75 10.78 -19.95
CA GLN A 309 -1.08 12.12 -20.43
C GLN A 309 0.02 13.17 -20.14
N GLY A 310 1.17 12.75 -19.57
CA GLY A 310 2.26 13.64 -19.19
C GLY A 310 1.98 14.44 -17.91
N LEU A 311 0.91 14.11 -17.19
CA LEU A 311 0.56 14.71 -15.92
C LEU A 311 1.21 13.86 -14.82
N THR A 312 2.14 14.43 -14.06
CA THR A 312 2.83 13.71 -12.98
C THR A 312 2.62 14.43 -11.65
N ASN A 313 1.95 13.77 -10.71
CA ASN A 313 2.06 14.10 -9.29
C ASN A 313 3.29 13.34 -8.75
N ALA A 314 4.48 13.81 -9.12
CA ALA A 314 5.71 13.31 -8.54
C ALA A 314 6.02 14.07 -7.24
N ASP A 315 6.57 13.36 -6.26
CA ASP A 315 7.17 13.70 -4.94
C ASP A 315 7.62 15.11 -4.58
N ARG A 316 7.81 15.98 -5.56
CA ARG A 316 8.26 17.34 -5.35
C ARG A 316 7.01 18.19 -5.33
N GLY A 317 6.78 18.92 -4.25
CA GLY A 317 5.79 19.99 -4.21
C GLY A 317 5.96 20.84 -5.47
N ARG A 318 5.04 20.64 -6.42
CA ARG A 318 4.97 21.45 -7.62
C ARG A 318 3.93 22.51 -7.35
N ASP A 319 4.35 23.76 -7.45
CA ASP A 319 3.50 24.94 -7.24
C ASP A 319 2.56 25.22 -8.44
N ASP A 320 2.39 24.25 -9.36
CA ASP A 320 1.68 24.45 -10.62
C ASP A 320 0.28 23.81 -10.67
N PHE A 321 -0.19 23.27 -9.53
CA PHE A 321 -1.57 22.83 -9.38
C PHE A 321 -2.28 23.71 -8.35
N ASP A 322 -3.28 24.48 -8.78
CA ASP A 322 -4.21 25.18 -7.90
C ASP A 322 -5.59 24.50 -7.89
N GLU A 323 -6.50 24.99 -7.04
CA GLU A 323 -7.88 24.50 -6.92
C GLU A 323 -8.63 24.47 -8.26
N SER A 324 -8.25 25.32 -9.23
CA SER A 324 -8.88 25.37 -10.56
C SER A 324 -8.43 24.24 -11.49
N THR A 325 -7.36 23.52 -11.15
CA THR A 325 -6.93 22.32 -11.89
C THR A 325 -7.87 21.12 -11.63
N TRP A 326 -8.72 21.23 -10.60
CA TRP A 326 -9.57 20.15 -10.11
C TRP A 326 -11.08 20.45 -10.24
N ALA A 327 -11.44 21.59 -10.84
CA ALA A 327 -12.82 21.99 -11.13
C ALA A 327 -13.34 21.42 -12.46
#